data_AF-A0A6M2AEG3-F1
#
_entry.id   AF-A0A6M2AEG3-F1
#
_cell.length_a   1.000
_cell.length_b   1.000
_cell.length_c   1.000
_cell.angle_alpha   90.00
_cell.angle_beta   90.00
_cell.angle_gamma   90.00
#
_symmetry.space_group_name_H-M   'P 1'
#
loop_
_entity.id
_entity.type
_entity.pdbx_description
1 polymer ?
#
loop_
_entity_poly.entity_id
_entity_poly.type
_entity_poly.pdbx_seq_one_letter_code
_entity_poly.pdbx_strand_id
1 'polypeptide(L)'
;MKLKIIKKYFTLLEIVISIAILSLCFSLIGMKTQKAIYKHRYENNIKQFNHYTQFCKKMALSNQADVYLNLKEQNENIEIEMGTSETEGFFKNMKKTKDILKDINFLVNEEMINSLEIVFTSNGCVIPKIKIELRDKNRKFKPYKILKI
;
A
#
# COMPACT_ATOMS: atom_id res chain seq x y z
N MET A 1 22.40 -9.30 -60.21
CA MET A 1 21.25 -8.65 -59.54
C MET A 1 20.57 -9.54 -58.48
N LYS A 2 20.30 -10.83 -58.76
CA LYS A 2 19.64 -11.77 -57.82
C LYS A 2 20.34 -11.97 -56.45
N LEU A 3 21.68 -11.98 -56.41
CA LEU A 3 22.46 -12.14 -55.15
C LEU A 3 22.27 -10.98 -54.15
N LYS A 4 22.07 -9.73 -54.61
CA LYS A 4 21.82 -8.59 -53.71
C LYS A 4 20.44 -8.69 -53.04
N ILE A 5 19.47 -9.22 -53.77
CA ILE A 5 18.08 -9.39 -53.31
C ILE A 5 18.02 -10.44 -52.19
N ILE A 6 18.71 -11.57 -52.36
CA ILE A 6 18.77 -12.65 -51.35
C ILE A 6 19.43 -12.15 -50.05
N LYS A 7 20.54 -11.40 -50.16
CA LYS A 7 21.19 -10.79 -48.98
C LYS A 7 20.26 -9.87 -48.21
N LYS A 8 19.48 -9.03 -48.91
CA LYS A 8 18.52 -8.12 -48.29
C LYS A 8 17.44 -8.86 -47.49
N TYR A 9 16.90 -9.96 -48.02
CA TYR A 9 15.91 -10.78 -47.30
C TYR A 9 16.51 -11.47 -46.08
N PHE A 10 17.75 -11.95 -46.17
CA PHE A 10 18.44 -12.57 -45.05
C PHE A 10 18.70 -11.57 -43.91
N THR A 11 19.17 -10.36 -44.24
CA THR A 11 19.33 -9.28 -43.26
C THR A 11 17.99 -8.88 -42.62
N LEU A 12 16.90 -8.86 -43.39
CA LEU A 12 15.57 -8.57 -42.86
C LEU A 12 15.12 -9.65 -41.86
N LEU A 13 15.37 -10.92 -42.18
CA LEU A 13 15.06 -12.06 -41.33
C LEU A 13 15.88 -12.03 -40.03
N GLU A 14 17.17 -11.71 -40.12
CA GLU A 14 18.05 -11.54 -38.97
C GLU A 14 17.57 -10.42 -38.02
N ILE A 15 17.13 -9.29 -38.58
CA ILE A 15 16.54 -8.19 -37.80
C ILE A 15 15.26 -8.65 -37.09
N VAL A 16 14.36 -9.35 -37.79
CA VAL A 16 13.11 -9.85 -37.20
C VAL A 16 13.38 -10.85 -36.07
N ILE A 17 14.32 -11.78 -36.26
CA ILE A 17 14.73 -12.73 -35.22
C ILE A 17 15.34 -11.98 -34.02
N SER A 18 16.18 -10.98 -34.27
CA SER A 18 16.79 -10.17 -33.21
C SER A 18 15.74 -9.43 -32.38
N ILE A 19 14.73 -8.84 -33.02
CA ILE A 19 13.60 -8.17 -32.34
C ILE A 19 12.78 -9.19 -31.54
N ALA A 20 12.53 -10.39 -32.08
CA ALA A 20 11.80 -11.44 -31.39
C ALA A 20 12.53 -11.87 -30.10
N ILE A 21 13.84 -12.10 -30.16
CA ILE A 21 14.65 -12.44 -28.99
C ILE A 21 14.63 -11.32 -27.95
N LEU A 22 14.79 -10.06 -28.38
CA LEU A 22 14.70 -8.91 -27.48
C LEU A 22 13.34 -8.82 -26.79
N SER A 23 12.24 -9.04 -27.52
CA SER A 23 10.88 -9.00 -26.95
C SER A 23 10.67 -10.05 -25.85
N LEU A 24 11.21 -11.26 -26.04
CA LEU A 24 11.17 -12.33 -25.04
C LEU A 24 11.97 -11.95 -23.78
N CYS A 25 13.17 -11.39 -23.95
CA CYS A 25 13.98 -10.89 -22.85
C CYS A 25 13.25 -9.79 -22.05
N PHE A 26 12.67 -8.80 -22.74
CA PHE A 26 11.91 -7.73 -22.08
C PHE A 26 10.68 -8.25 -21.33
N SER A 27 9.99 -9.26 -21.85
CA SER A 27 8.87 -9.90 -21.17
C SER A 27 9.29 -10.51 -19.83
N LEU A 28 10.40 -11.27 -19.81
CA LEU A 28 10.93 -11.87 -18.58
C LEU A 28 11.35 -10.81 -17.54
N ILE A 29 11.98 -9.73 -18.00
CA ILE A 29 12.37 -8.61 -17.14
C ILE A 29 11.11 -7.93 -16.58
N GLY A 30 10.12 -7.65 -17.43
CA GLY A 30 8.85 -7.03 -17.05
C GLY A 30 8.15 -7.78 -15.91
N MET A 31 8.09 -9.12 -16.00
CA MET A 31 7.51 -9.96 -14.94
C MET A 31 8.25 -9.82 -13.60
N LYS A 32 9.58 -9.76 -13.61
CA LYS A 32 10.38 -9.58 -12.38
C LYS A 32 10.20 -8.18 -11.79
N THR A 33 10.22 -7.16 -12.65
CA THR A 33 10.01 -5.76 -12.25
C THR A 33 8.63 -5.56 -11.63
N GLN A 34 7.58 -6.14 -12.22
CA GLN A 34 6.23 -6.06 -11.67
C GLN A 34 6.15 -6.66 -10.26
N LYS A 35 6.79 -7.82 -10.02
CA LYS A 35 6.88 -8.43 -8.68
C LYS A 35 7.63 -7.53 -7.69
N ALA A 36 8.72 -6.90 -8.12
CA ALA A 36 9.50 -6.00 -7.28
C ALA A 36 8.72 -4.73 -6.91
N ILE A 37 8.05 -4.10 -7.88
CA ILE A 37 7.17 -2.94 -7.64
C ILE A 37 6.06 -3.29 -6.67
N TYR A 38 5.43 -4.46 -6.86
CA TYR A 38 4.36 -4.93 -6.00
C TYR A 38 4.83 -5.15 -4.55
N LYS A 39 6.01 -5.77 -4.37
CA LYS A 39 6.63 -5.94 -3.06
C LYS A 39 6.93 -4.60 -2.39
N HIS A 40 7.56 -3.69 -3.12
CA HIS A 40 7.90 -2.35 -2.61
C HIS A 40 6.64 -1.59 -2.18
N ARG A 41 5.55 -1.67 -2.96
CA ARG A 41 4.27 -1.06 -2.60
C ARG A 41 3.71 -1.64 -1.30
N TYR A 42 3.68 -2.96 -1.15
CA TYR A 42 3.22 -3.62 0.07
C TYR A 42 4.02 -3.19 1.31
N GLU A 43 5.35 -3.19 1.21
CA GLU A 43 6.24 -2.75 2.30
C GLU A 43 6.04 -1.26 2.62
N ASN A 44 5.87 -0.42 1.60
CA ASN A 44 5.61 1.00 1.78
C ASN A 44 4.27 1.25 2.47
N ASN A 45 3.22 0.53 2.12
CA ASN A 45 1.92 0.65 2.79
C ASN A 45 2.00 0.25 4.26
N ILE A 46 2.74 -0.81 4.61
CA ILE A 46 2.98 -1.19 6.01
C ILE A 46 3.70 -0.05 6.76
N LYS A 47 4.73 0.53 6.14
CA LYS A 47 5.46 1.67 6.71
C LYS A 47 4.54 2.88 6.92
N GLN A 48 3.70 3.20 5.94
CA GLN A 48 2.71 4.28 6.04
C GLN A 48 1.70 4.02 7.17
N PHE A 49 1.16 2.82 7.26
CA PHE A 49 0.25 2.45 8.34
C PHE A 49 0.89 2.63 9.73
N ASN A 50 2.11 2.13 9.90
CA ASN A 50 2.86 2.31 11.15
C ASN A 50 3.19 3.77 11.43
N HIS A 51 3.49 4.56 10.40
CA HIS A 51 3.69 5.99 10.54
C HIS A 51 2.41 6.67 11.06
N TYR A 52 1.25 6.34 10.51
CA TYR A 52 -0.03 6.89 10.93
C TYR A 52 -0.40 6.52 12.37
N THR A 53 -0.22 5.26 12.78
CA THR A 53 -0.49 4.85 14.17
C THR A 53 0.45 5.54 15.16
N GLN A 54 1.73 5.65 14.83
CA GLN A 54 2.70 6.38 15.66
C GLN A 54 2.39 7.88 15.71
N PHE A 55 1.99 8.47 14.58
CA PHE A 55 1.61 9.87 14.49
C PHE A 55 0.38 10.17 15.36
N CYS A 56 -0.68 9.36 15.25
CA CYS A 56 -1.88 9.52 16.07
C CYS A 56 -1.56 9.41 17.56
N LYS A 57 -0.77 8.41 17.96
CA LYS A 57 -0.34 8.23 19.35
C LYS A 57 0.44 9.44 19.87
N LYS A 58 1.39 9.96 19.09
CA LYS A 58 2.16 11.15 19.47
C LYS A 58 1.27 12.39 19.55
N MET A 59 0.35 12.55 18.61
CA MET A 59 -0.59 13.69 18.62
C MET A 59 -1.53 13.65 19.81
N ALA A 60 -2.07 12.48 20.16
CA ALA A 60 -2.95 12.34 21.32
C ALA A 60 -2.24 12.72 22.63
N LEU A 61 -1.01 12.22 22.80
CA LEU A 61 -0.19 12.51 23.99
C LEU A 61 0.25 13.98 24.06
N SER A 62 0.76 14.54 22.95
CA SER A 62 1.28 15.90 22.92
C SER A 62 0.20 16.95 23.13
N ASN A 63 -1.01 16.72 22.59
CA ASN A 63 -2.10 17.69 22.68
C ASN A 63 -3.05 17.42 23.85
N GLN A 64 -2.85 16.34 24.60
CA GLN A 64 -3.76 15.89 25.66
C GLN A 64 -5.22 15.75 25.18
N ALA A 65 -5.39 15.35 23.92
CA ALA A 65 -6.67 15.26 23.22
C ALA A 65 -6.83 13.86 22.62
N ASP A 66 -8.08 13.42 22.44
CA ASP A 66 -8.35 12.14 21.79
C ASP A 66 -8.24 12.28 20.26
N VAL A 67 -7.45 11.41 19.64
CA VAL A 67 -7.22 11.39 18.20
C VAL A 67 -7.76 10.09 17.64
N TYR A 68 -8.63 10.17 16.63
CA TYR A 68 -9.17 9.01 15.95
C TYR A 68 -8.44 8.76 14.62
N LEU A 69 -8.28 7.48 14.31
CA LEU A 69 -7.78 6.94 13.04
C LEU A 69 -8.86 6.02 12.47
N ASN A 70 -9.45 6.44 11.36
CA ASN A 70 -10.47 5.70 10.64
C ASN A 70 -9.86 4.98 9.46
N LEU A 71 -10.08 3.67 9.42
CA LEU A 71 -9.72 2.78 8.33
C LEU A 71 -11.01 2.36 7.66
N LYS A 72 -11.16 2.62 6.36
CA LYS A 72 -12.35 2.23 5.60
C LYS A 72 -11.96 1.56 4.31
N GLU A 73 -12.47 0.36 4.07
CA GLU A 73 -12.30 -0.32 2.79
C GLU A 73 -13.26 0.29 1.75
N GLN A 74 -12.70 0.86 0.68
CA GLN A 74 -13.44 1.40 -0.46
C GLN A 74 -12.82 0.92 -1.76
N ASN A 75 -13.65 0.33 -2.63
CA ASN A 75 -13.25 -0.11 -3.97
C ASN A 75 -11.88 -0.75 -3.94
N GLU A 76 -11.74 -1.78 -3.11
CA GLU A 76 -10.53 -2.57 -3.08
C GLU A 76 -9.27 -1.85 -2.52
N ASN A 77 -9.42 -0.70 -1.86
CA ASN A 77 -8.33 0.00 -1.20
C ASN A 77 -8.74 0.36 0.24
N ILE A 78 -7.75 0.54 1.11
CA ILE A 78 -7.99 1.04 2.46
C ILE A 78 -7.76 2.54 2.45
N GLU A 79 -8.81 3.28 2.75
CA GLU A 79 -8.76 4.70 3.03
C GLU A 79 -8.44 4.92 4.50
N ILE A 80 -7.42 5.75 4.76
CA ILE A 80 -7.03 6.17 6.08
C ILE A 80 -7.44 7.63 6.26
N GLU A 81 -8.21 7.92 7.31
CA GLU A 81 -8.54 9.27 7.73
C GLU A 81 -8.15 9.47 9.21
N MET A 82 -7.69 10.66 9.56
CA MET A 82 -7.37 11.03 10.94
C MET A 82 -8.11 12.29 11.35
N GLY A 83 -8.42 12.41 12.64
CA GLY A 83 -8.94 13.64 13.21
C GLY A 83 -8.99 13.64 14.73
N THR A 84 -9.64 14.65 15.29
CA THR A 84 -9.90 14.81 16.73
C THR A 84 -11.38 15.08 16.96
N SER A 85 -11.89 14.65 18.11
CA SER A 85 -13.24 14.96 18.57
C SER A 85 -13.40 16.42 19.05
N GLU A 86 -12.30 17.13 19.25
CA GLU A 86 -12.31 18.51 19.73
C GLU A 86 -12.71 19.50 18.62
N THR A 87 -13.70 20.35 18.92
CA THR A 87 -14.26 21.35 17.99
C THR A 87 -13.32 22.51 17.67
N GLU A 88 -12.31 22.73 18.53
CA GLU A 88 -11.29 23.77 18.38
C GLU A 88 -9.91 23.16 18.55
N GLY A 89 -9.13 23.05 17.46
CA GLY A 89 -7.81 22.44 17.53
C GLY A 89 -7.08 22.31 16.19
N PHE A 90 -5.81 21.89 16.28
CA PHE A 90 -4.76 21.83 15.23
C PHE A 90 -5.19 21.25 13.87
N PHE A 91 -6.22 20.41 13.81
CA PHE A 91 -6.72 19.80 12.57
C PHE A 91 -7.48 20.77 11.66
N LYS A 92 -7.85 21.97 12.12
CA LYS A 92 -8.47 23.00 11.24
C LYS A 92 -7.60 23.33 10.02
N ASN A 93 -6.27 23.19 10.13
CA ASN A 93 -5.30 23.44 9.06
C ASN A 93 -4.60 22.18 8.52
N MET A 94 -4.73 21.03 9.19
CA MET A 94 -4.35 19.76 8.58
C MET A 94 -5.51 19.33 7.68
N LYS A 95 -5.39 19.55 6.37
CA LYS A 95 -6.24 18.86 5.39
C LYS A 95 -6.35 17.42 5.86
N LYS A 96 -7.58 16.93 6.14
CA LYS A 96 -7.84 15.51 6.42
C LYS A 96 -6.94 14.70 5.51
N THR A 97 -5.93 14.06 6.07
CA THR A 97 -4.96 13.31 5.30
C THR A 97 -5.65 12.04 4.91
N LYS A 98 -6.30 12.08 3.75
CA LYS A 98 -6.93 10.94 3.10
C LYS A 98 -5.85 10.26 2.29
N ASP A 99 -5.26 9.23 2.87
CA ASP A 99 -4.31 8.37 2.18
C ASP A 99 -4.96 7.05 1.80
N ILE A 100 -4.50 6.48 0.69
CA ILE A 100 -5.07 5.27 0.10
C ILE A 100 -4.00 4.18 0.06
N LEU A 101 -4.17 3.15 0.89
CA LEU A 101 -3.36 1.93 0.81
C LEU A 101 -3.95 1.01 -0.25
N LYS A 102 -3.20 0.79 -1.33
CA LYS A 102 -3.60 -0.07 -2.45
C LYS A 102 -3.13 -1.51 -2.24
N ASP A 103 -3.86 -2.47 -2.81
CA ASP A 103 -3.48 -3.88 -2.85
C ASP A 103 -3.37 -4.57 -1.46
N ILE A 104 -3.98 -4.00 -0.42
CA ILE A 104 -3.97 -4.54 0.95
C ILE A 104 -5.39 -4.62 1.49
N ASN A 105 -5.66 -5.67 2.26
CA ASN A 105 -6.84 -5.82 3.11
C ASN A 105 -6.42 -5.78 4.57
N PHE A 106 -7.34 -5.39 5.45
CA PHE A 106 -7.13 -5.50 6.89
C PHE A 106 -8.12 -6.49 7.50
N LEU A 107 -7.65 -7.20 8.52
CA LEU A 107 -8.46 -8.07 9.36
C LEU A 107 -8.38 -7.54 10.78
N VAL A 108 -9.52 -7.58 11.46
CA VAL A 108 -9.65 -7.23 12.87
C VAL A 108 -10.03 -8.50 13.61
N ASN A 109 -9.17 -8.95 14.52
CA ASN A 109 -9.38 -10.21 15.24
C ASN A 109 -9.70 -11.40 14.31
N GLU A 110 -9.04 -11.45 13.15
CA GLU A 110 -9.20 -12.50 12.13
C GLU A 110 -10.47 -12.41 11.26
N GLU A 111 -11.32 -11.41 11.49
CA GLU A 111 -12.51 -11.12 10.68
C GLU A 111 -12.28 -9.96 9.70
N MET A 112 -12.87 -10.03 8.51
CA MET A 112 -12.88 -8.91 7.56
C MET A 112 -13.97 -7.93 7.95
N ILE A 113 -13.59 -6.67 8.20
CA ILE A 113 -14.51 -5.59 8.55
C ILE A 113 -14.30 -4.46 7.56
N ASN A 114 -15.39 -3.83 7.11
CA ASN A 114 -15.34 -2.76 6.11
C ASN A 114 -14.85 -1.42 6.67
N SER A 115 -14.95 -1.23 7.98
CA SER A 115 -14.53 0.00 8.66
C SER A 115 -14.08 -0.28 10.07
N LEU A 116 -13.02 0.39 10.49
CA LEU A 116 -12.49 0.35 11.85
C LEU A 116 -12.09 1.75 12.28
N GLU A 117 -12.61 2.18 13.42
CA GLU A 117 -12.19 3.39 14.10
C GLU A 117 -11.28 3.01 15.28
N ILE A 118 -10.12 3.66 15.36
CA ILE A 118 -9.13 3.48 16.43
C ILE A 118 -8.94 4.83 17.11
N VAL A 119 -9.30 4.92 18.39
CA VAL A 119 -9.13 6.11 19.21
C VAL A 119 -7.86 5.97 20.03
N PHE A 120 -6.95 6.91 19.84
CA PHE A 120 -5.77 7.13 20.66
C PHE A 120 -6.12 8.19 21.68
N THR A 121 -6.19 7.79 22.95
CA THR A 121 -6.62 8.68 24.01
C THR A 121 -5.46 9.54 24.52
N SER A 122 -5.79 10.69 25.11
CA SER A 122 -4.81 11.61 25.71
C SER A 122 -3.89 10.97 26.77
N ASN A 123 -4.35 9.90 27.42
CA ASN A 123 -3.57 9.12 28.40
C ASN A 123 -2.68 8.02 27.76
N GLY A 124 -2.62 7.93 26.44
CA GLY A 124 -1.79 6.97 25.71
C GLY A 124 -2.39 5.57 25.59
N CYS A 125 -3.64 5.36 26.02
CA CYS A 125 -4.38 4.14 25.72
C CYS A 125 -4.87 4.14 24.27
N VAL A 126 -5.19 2.95 23.76
CA VAL A 126 -5.81 2.80 22.45
C VAL A 126 -7.06 1.93 22.56
N ILE A 127 -8.12 2.38 21.90
CA ILE A 127 -9.46 1.81 21.96
C ILE A 127 -9.97 1.66 20.52
N PRO A 128 -10.46 0.48 20.10
CA PRO A 128 -10.52 -0.76 20.88
C PRO A 128 -9.16 -1.47 20.95
N LYS A 129 -8.96 -2.31 21.97
CA LYS A 129 -7.79 -3.20 22.08
C LYS A 129 -7.98 -4.40 21.15
N ILE A 130 -7.47 -4.29 19.94
CA ILE A 130 -7.67 -5.28 18.88
C ILE A 130 -6.35 -5.68 18.24
N LYS A 131 -6.38 -6.83 17.56
CA LYS A 131 -5.29 -7.27 16.69
C LYS A 131 -5.65 -6.92 15.26
N ILE A 132 -4.83 -6.07 14.65
CA ILE A 132 -4.96 -5.70 13.25
C ILE A 132 -3.93 -6.48 12.45
N GLU A 133 -4.40 -7.16 11.41
CA GLU A 133 -3.55 -7.88 10.48
C GLU A 133 -3.73 -7.29 9.08
N LEU A 134 -2.65 -6.73 8.53
CA LEU A 134 -2.61 -6.26 7.14
C LEU A 134 -2.19 -7.44 6.27
N ARG A 135 -3.04 -7.79 5.30
CA ARG A 135 -2.80 -8.87 4.35
C ARG A 135 -2.65 -8.31 2.94
N ASP A 136 -1.66 -8.86 2.25
CA ASP A 136 -1.54 -8.73 0.81
C ASP A 136 -2.77 -9.35 0.13
N LYS A 137 -3.41 -8.62 -0.78
CA LYS A 137 -4.58 -9.13 -1.51
C LYS A 137 -4.30 -10.38 -2.31
N ASN A 138 -3.16 -10.39 -2.98
CA ASN A 138 -2.73 -11.53 -3.79
C ASN A 138 -2.17 -12.68 -2.94
N ARG A 139 -2.15 -12.55 -1.60
CA ARG A 139 -1.58 -13.51 -0.65
C ARG A 139 -0.15 -13.92 -0.99
N LYS A 140 0.60 -13.06 -1.68
CA LYS A 140 1.99 -13.33 -2.11
C LYS A 140 2.99 -13.10 -0.99
N PHE A 141 2.64 -12.26 -0.01
CA PHE A 141 3.52 -11.89 1.09
C PHE A 141 2.98 -12.33 2.44
N LYS A 142 3.89 -12.51 3.39
CA LYS A 142 3.52 -12.84 4.77
C LYS A 142 2.68 -11.69 5.35
N PRO A 143 1.60 -12.02 6.09
CA PRO A 143 0.75 -11.02 6.70
C PRO A 143 1.53 -10.24 7.75
N TYR A 144 1.33 -8.92 7.77
CA TYR A 144 1.88 -8.06 8.81
C TYR A 144 0.90 -8.00 9.98
N LYS A 145 1.33 -8.49 11.14
CA LYS A 145 0.51 -8.53 12.35
C LYS A 145 0.94 -7.43 13.30
N ILE A 146 0.02 -6.55 13.64
CA ILE A 146 0.20 -5.59 14.73
C ILE A 146 -0.46 -6.20 15.96
N LEU A 147 0.38 -6.69 16.86
CA LEU A 147 -0.05 -7.34 18.09
C LEU A 147 -0.34 -6.25 19.12
N LYS A 148 -1.63 -6.07 19.42
CA LYS A 148 -2.19 -5.19 20.45
C LYS A 148 -1.78 -3.72 20.25
N ILE A 149 -2.61 -3.00 19.50
CA ILE A 149 -2.72 -1.56 19.72
C ILE A 149 -3.61 -1.35 20.95
#